data_AF-A0A6J6VN84-F1
#
_entry.id   AF-A0A6J6VN84-F1
#
_cell.length_a   1.000
_cell.length_b   1.000
_cell.length_c   1.000
_cell.angle_alpha   90.00
_cell.angle_beta   90.00
_cell.angle_gamma   90.00
#
_symmetry.space_group_name_H-M   'P 1'
#
loop_
_entity.id
_entity.type
_entity.pdbx_description
1 polymer ?
#
loop_
_entity_poly.entity_id
_entity_poly.type
_entity_poly.pdbx_seq_one_letter_code
_entity_poly.pdbx_strand_id
1 'polypeptide(L)'
;MVRIITFPSSVKYKNALRGGRAVVSQVDGGRWLSLEGTVTGTDNPIRVAAAVAGYAARYRQPGEREDRVAIEIVVDRVLGRA
;
A
#
# COMPACT_ATOMS: atom_id res chain seq x y z
N MET A 1 8.48 -1.35 -4.84
CA MET A 1 7.19 -0.64 -4.71
C MET A 1 6.28 -1.40 -3.77
N VAL A 2 5.59 -0.70 -2.86
CA VAL A 2 4.55 -1.27 -1.99
C VAL A 2 3.19 -0.72 -2.44
N ARG A 3 2.16 -1.57 -2.43
CA ARG A 3 0.78 -1.18 -2.76
C ARG A 3 -0.19 -1.60 -1.67
N ILE A 4 -1.16 -0.75 -1.37
CA ILE A 4 -2.20 -0.98 -0.36
C ILE A 4 -3.55 -0.69 -0.99
N ILE A 5 -4.46 -1.67 -0.98
CA ILE A 5 -5.85 -1.45 -1.39
C ILE A 5 -6.65 -0.80 -0.26
N THR A 6 -7.52 0.15 -0.59
CA THR A 6 -8.40 0.84 0.36
C THR A 6 -9.62 1.43 -0.40
N PHE A 7 -10.38 2.29 0.26
CA PHE A 7 -11.52 3.01 -0.31
C PHE A 7 -11.33 4.55 -0.19
N PRO A 8 -12.03 5.36 -1.00
CA PRO A 8 -11.70 6.78 -1.21
C PRO A 8 -11.91 7.65 0.03
N SER A 9 -12.90 7.32 0.85
CA SER A 9 -13.21 8.08 2.06
C SER A 9 -12.20 7.86 3.20
N SER A 10 -11.34 6.84 3.10
CA SER A 10 -10.39 6.50 4.17
C SER A 10 -9.36 7.60 4.41
N VAL A 11 -9.02 7.83 5.68
CA VAL A 11 -8.02 8.82 6.10
C VAL A 11 -6.67 8.56 5.44
N LYS A 12 -6.24 7.29 5.37
CA LYS A 12 -4.97 6.92 4.73
C LYS A 12 -4.92 7.25 3.24
N TYR A 13 -6.03 7.11 2.51
CA TYR A 13 -6.08 7.51 1.11
C TYR A 13 -6.01 9.02 0.96
N LYS A 14 -6.78 9.77 1.77
CA LYS A 14 -6.73 11.24 1.80
C LYS A 14 -5.33 11.76 2.15
N ASN A 15 -4.62 11.10 3.07
CA ASN A 15 -3.23 11.44 3.38
C ASN A 15 -2.30 11.12 2.19
N ALA A 16 -2.47 9.97 1.52
CA ALA A 16 -1.69 9.63 0.34
C ALA A 16 -1.91 10.58 -0.84
N LEU A 17 -3.13 11.12 -1.01
CA LEU A 17 -3.43 12.14 -2.02
C LEU A 17 -2.75 13.48 -1.75
N ARG A 18 -2.49 13.81 -0.47
CA ARG A 18 -1.68 14.99 -0.10
C ARG A 18 -0.19 14.80 -0.42
N GLY A 19 0.23 13.58 -0.75
CA GLY A 19 1.62 13.23 -1.05
C GLY A 19 2.51 13.18 0.18
N GLY A 20 3.82 13.30 -0.03
CA GLY A 20 4.84 13.24 1.02
C GLY A 20 5.43 11.84 1.17
N ARG A 21 5.63 11.41 2.42
CA ARG A 21 6.31 10.17 2.78
C ARG A 21 5.36 9.21 3.49
N ALA A 22 5.51 7.92 3.24
CA ALA A 22 4.84 6.88 4.00
C ALA A 22 5.78 5.71 4.28
N VAL A 23 5.46 4.97 5.33
CA VAL A 23 6.18 3.77 5.75
C VAL A 23 5.19 2.62 5.86
N VAL A 24 5.56 1.45 5.35
CA VAL A 24 4.91 0.18 5.71
C VAL A 24 5.88 -0.63 6.54
N SER A 25 5.47 -0.96 7.76
CA SER A 25 6.26 -1.73 8.71
C SER A 25 5.59 -3.07 9.00
N GLN A 26 6.38 -4.14 9.07
CA GLN A 26 5.95 -5.46 9.50
C GLN A 26 6.93 -5.99 10.55
N VAL A 27 6.38 -6.70 11.52
CA VAL A 27 7.11 -7.38 12.59
C VAL A 27 6.61 -8.82 12.69
N ASP A 28 7.52 -9.74 13.00
CA ASP A 28 7.26 -11.14 13.34
C ASP A 28 8.32 -11.63 14.32
N GLY A 29 7.96 -11.73 15.60
CA GLY A 29 8.90 -12.00 16.69
C GLY A 29 10.04 -10.98 16.73
N GLY A 30 11.29 -11.47 16.69
CA GLY A 30 12.48 -10.63 16.64
C GLY A 30 12.79 -10.01 15.26
N ARG A 31 12.06 -10.42 14.22
CA ARG A 31 12.27 -10.01 12.83
C ARG A 31 11.39 -8.83 12.48
N TRP A 32 11.92 -7.82 11.81
CA TRP A 32 11.13 -6.67 11.38
C TRP A 32 11.69 -6.01 10.12
N LEU A 33 10.80 -5.34 9.39
CA LEU A 33 11.10 -4.63 8.15
C LEU A 33 10.22 -3.38 8.05
N SER A 34 10.82 -2.24 7.73
CA SER A 34 10.15 -0.99 7.39
C SER A 34 10.57 -0.54 6.00
N LEU A 35 9.59 -0.32 5.14
CA LEU A 35 9.74 0.14 3.76
C LEU A 35 9.23 1.57 3.67
N GLU A 36 10.14 2.52 3.55
CA GLU A 36 9.85 3.96 3.48
C GLU A 36 10.00 4.46 2.04
N GLY A 37 9.11 5.35 1.62
CA GLY A 37 9.10 5.87 0.26
C GLY A 37 8.18 7.07 0.05
N THR A 38 8.22 7.64 -1.16
CA THR A 38 7.25 8.65 -1.59
C THR A 38 5.89 7.99 -1.79
N VAL A 39 4.83 8.69 -1.37
CA VAL A 39 3.46 8.13 -1.38
C VAL A 39 2.56 8.84 -2.37
N THR A 40 1.67 8.08 -3.00
CA THR A 40 0.60 8.62 -3.86
C THR A 40 -0.66 7.77 -3.71
N GLY A 41 -1.83 8.40 -3.71
CA GLY A 41 -3.12 7.72 -3.91
C GLY A 41 -3.50 7.67 -5.39
N THR A 42 -4.07 6.57 -5.85
CA THR A 42 -4.54 6.42 -7.24
C THR A 42 -5.84 5.63 -7.33
N ASP A 43 -6.71 6.06 -8.24
CA ASP A 43 -7.93 5.41 -8.70
C ASP A 43 -7.78 4.82 -10.12
N ASN A 44 -6.58 4.88 -10.70
CA ASN A 44 -6.33 4.35 -12.03
C ASN A 44 -6.60 2.82 -12.05
N PRO A 45 -7.48 2.32 -12.93
CA PRO A 45 -7.96 0.94 -12.87
C PRO A 45 -6.83 -0.09 -13.05
N ILE A 46 -5.82 0.20 -13.87
CA ILE A 46 -4.69 -0.69 -14.11
C ILE A 46 -3.81 -0.79 -12.84
N ARG A 47 -3.55 0.35 -12.19
CA ARG A 47 -2.75 0.39 -10.95
C ARG A 47 -3.49 -0.24 -9.78
N VAL A 48 -4.80 -0.02 -9.69
CA VAL A 48 -5.67 -0.68 -8.69
C VAL A 48 -5.70 -2.19 -8.92
N ALA A 49 -5.83 -2.68 -10.15
CA ALA A 49 -5.79 -4.10 -10.45
C ALA A 49 -4.45 -4.74 -10.02
N ALA A 50 -3.32 -4.06 -10.24
CA ALA A 50 -2.01 -4.53 -9.77
C ALA A 50 -1.92 -4.58 -8.22
N ALA A 51 -2.52 -3.61 -7.52
CA ALA A 51 -2.61 -3.64 -6.06
C ALA A 51 -3.49 -4.80 -5.55
N VAL A 52 -4.62 -5.05 -6.21
CA VAL A 52 -5.51 -6.18 -5.91
C VAL A 52 -4.82 -7.51 -6.14
N ALA A 53 -4.13 -7.68 -7.27
CA ALA A 53 -3.35 -8.88 -7.56
C ALA A 53 -2.27 -9.14 -6.49
N GLY A 54 -1.54 -8.10 -6.08
CA GLY A 54 -0.56 -8.20 -5.00
C GLY A 54 -1.17 -8.56 -3.64
N TYR A 55 -2.34 -7.99 -3.31
CA TYR A 55 -3.07 -8.37 -2.09
C TYR A 55 -3.53 -9.83 -2.14
N ALA A 56 -4.12 -10.27 -3.25
CA ALA A 56 -4.62 -11.62 -3.43
C ALA A 56 -3.50 -12.67 -3.33
N ALA A 57 -2.34 -12.38 -3.94
CA ALA A 57 -1.17 -13.26 -3.88
C ALA A 57 -0.58 -13.43 -2.46
N ARG A 58 -0.63 -12.38 -1.63
CA ARG A 58 -0.09 -12.42 -0.25
C ARG A 58 -1.10 -12.91 0.79
N TYR A 59 -2.38 -12.61 0.58
CA TYR A 59 -3.44 -12.85 1.55
C TYR A 59 -4.51 -13.76 0.94
N ARG A 60 -5.57 -13.16 0.38
CA ARG A 60 -6.73 -13.84 -0.18
C ARG A 60 -7.42 -12.93 -1.19
N GLN A 61 -8.33 -13.47 -1.99
CA GLN A 61 -9.15 -12.64 -2.88
C GLN A 61 -9.95 -11.61 -2.05
N PRO A 62 -9.79 -10.31 -2.30
CA PRO A 62 -10.59 -9.29 -1.62
C PRO A 62 -12.00 -9.24 -2.21
N GLY A 63 -13.01 -8.95 -1.40
CA GLY A 63 -14.40 -8.82 -1.88
C GLY A 63 -14.55 -7.75 -2.96
N GLU A 64 -15.52 -7.89 -3.86
CA GLU A 64 -15.68 -6.97 -4.99
C GLU A 64 -16.14 -5.58 -4.55
N ARG A 65 -15.55 -4.55 -5.16
CA ARG A 65 -15.83 -3.14 -4.89
C ARG A 65 -15.49 -2.29 -6.11
N GLU A 66 -16.45 -1.51 -6.58
CA GLU A 66 -16.27 -0.56 -7.68
C GLU A 66 -15.44 0.67 -7.25
N ASP A 67 -15.56 1.08 -6.00
CA ASP A 67 -14.89 2.27 -5.45
C ASP A 67 -13.44 2.05 -5.02
N ARG A 68 -12.87 0.87 -5.32
CA ARG A 68 -11.55 0.52 -4.80
C ARG A 68 -10.46 1.43 -5.37
N VAL A 69 -9.64 1.95 -4.47
CA VAL A 69 -8.46 2.75 -4.78
C VAL A 69 -7.20 2.12 -4.18
N ALA A 70 -6.04 2.56 -4.65
CA ALA A 70 -4.75 2.10 -4.17
C ALA A 70 -3.91 3.24 -3.61
N ILE A 71 -3.14 2.93 -2.57
CA ILE A 71 -2.00 3.74 -2.14
C ILE A 71 -0.75 3.04 -2.67
N GLU A 72 0.13 3.79 -3.30
CA GLU A 72 1.42 3.30 -3.78
C GLU A 72 2.56 4.03 -3.07
N ILE A 73 3.57 3.26 -2.67
CA ILE A 73 4.80 3.76 -2.05
C ILE A 73 5.98 3.33 -2.93
N VAL A 74 6.65 4.32 -3.51
CA VAL A 74 7.93 4.10 -4.22
C VAL A 74 9.03 4.07 -3.18
N VAL A 75 9.38 2.86 -2.75
CA VAL A 75 10.35 2.61 -1.68
C VAL A 75 11.75 3.05 -2.11
N ASP A 76 12.38 3.87 -1.29
CA ASP A 76 13.77 4.33 -1.45
C ASP A 76 14.62 4.12 -0.20
N ARG A 77 14.00 3.74 0.93
CA ARG A 77 14.72 3.39 2.17
C ARG A 77 14.12 2.14 2.82
N VAL A 78 15.00 1.25 3.25
CA VAL A 78 14.66 0.01 3.93
C VAL A 78 15.38 -0.04 5.27
N LEU A 79 14.65 -0.32 6.34
CA LEU A 79 15.18 -0.59 7.68
C LEU A 79 14.72 -1.97 8.10
N GLY A 80 15.54 -2.75 8.81
CA GLY A 80 15.09 -4.05 9.27
C GLY A 80 16.09 -4.77 10.16
N ARG A 81 15.59 -5.85 10.76
CA ARG A 81 16.38 -6.88 11.45
C ARG A 81 15.85 -8.24 11.03
N ALA A 82 16.77 -9.10 10.59
CA ALA A 82 16.49 -10.48 10.24
C ALA A 82 16.53 -11.41 11.46
#